data_AF-A0A1H5TX12-F1
#
_entry.id   AF-A0A1H5TX12-F1
#
_cell.length_a   1.000
_cell.length_b   1.000
_cell.length_c   1.000
_cell.angle_alpha   90.00
_cell.angle_beta   90.00
_cell.angle_gamma   90.00
#
_symmetry.space_group_name_H-M   'P 1'
#
loop_
_entity.id
_entity.type
_entity.pdbx_description
1 polymer ?
#
loop_
_entity_poly.entity_id
_entity_poly.type
_entity_poly.pdbx_seq_one_letter_code
_entity_poly.pdbx_strand_id
1 'polypeptide(L)'
;MKVEKLDDMTKGWFIGNFEPSLYKTNDVEVAVKNYKAGDYEDKHYHKIATEFTLVTKGKVKMFDTEFSEGDIIVVEPGDATDFTAITDAQNVVVKIPGANNDKYLTEG
;
A
#
# COMPACT_ATOMS: atom_id res chain seq x y z
N MET A 1 -4.18 6.54 26.98
CA MET A 1 -3.45 5.62 26.09
C MET A 1 -4.46 4.65 25.50
N LYS A 2 -4.49 4.49 24.18
CA LYS A 2 -5.38 3.58 23.44
C LYS A 2 -4.51 2.57 22.69
N VAL A 3 -4.90 1.30 22.67
CA VAL A 3 -4.19 0.20 22.00
C VAL A 3 -5.19 -0.57 21.16
N GLU A 4 -4.87 -0.82 19.90
CA GLU A 4 -5.69 -1.53 18.92
C GLU A 4 -4.81 -2.54 18.18
N LYS A 5 -5.40 -3.54 17.52
CA LYS A 5 -4.65 -4.54 16.75
C LYS A 5 -4.73 -4.24 15.26
N LEU A 6 -3.65 -4.49 14.54
CA LEU A 6 -3.62 -4.36 13.08
C LEU A 6 -4.63 -5.30 12.41
N ASP A 7 -4.84 -6.50 12.96
CA ASP A 7 -5.79 -7.49 12.44
C ASP A 7 -7.25 -7.05 12.53
N ASP A 8 -7.55 -6.04 13.37
CA ASP A 8 -8.87 -5.43 13.45
C ASP A 8 -9.06 -4.33 12.37
N MET A 9 -8.02 -3.98 11.61
CA MET A 9 -8.02 -2.94 10.58
C MET A 9 -8.30 -3.50 9.18
N THR A 10 -9.08 -2.77 8.39
CA THR A 10 -9.41 -3.18 7.02
C THR A 10 -8.17 -3.12 6.13
N LYS A 11 -7.69 -4.30 5.67
CA LYS A 11 -6.49 -4.43 4.82
C LYS A 11 -5.24 -3.77 5.44
N GLY A 12 -5.20 -3.64 6.77
CA GLY A 12 -4.09 -3.04 7.50
C GLY A 12 -4.04 -1.51 7.49
N TRP A 13 -5.05 -0.83 6.95
CA TRP A 13 -5.18 0.63 6.97
C TRP A 13 -5.55 1.14 8.36
N PHE A 14 -4.70 1.96 8.99
CA PHE A 14 -4.93 2.44 10.37
C PHE A 14 -4.90 3.97 10.55
N ILE A 15 -4.42 4.75 9.58
CA ILE A 15 -4.54 6.22 9.52
C ILE A 15 -5.02 6.64 8.15
N GLY A 16 -6.11 7.42 8.05
CA GLY A 16 -6.70 7.86 6.79
C GLY A 16 -8.23 7.80 6.84
N ASN A 17 -8.87 8.21 5.74
CA ASN A 17 -10.33 8.35 5.66
C ASN A 17 -11.05 7.03 5.30
N PHE A 18 -10.84 6.02 6.15
CA PHE A 18 -11.43 4.69 6.05
C PHE A 18 -12.03 4.25 7.38
N GLU A 19 -12.71 3.09 7.38
CA GLU A 19 -13.32 2.50 8.57
C GLU A 19 -12.88 1.02 8.71
N PRO A 20 -12.37 0.60 9.89
CA PRO A 20 -12.00 1.42 11.04
C PRO A 20 -10.74 2.27 10.79
N SER A 21 -10.58 3.37 11.53
CA SER A 21 -9.38 4.23 11.48
C SER A 21 -9.05 4.79 12.85
N LEU A 22 -7.76 4.85 13.19
CA LEU A 22 -7.28 5.42 14.45
C LEU A 22 -7.12 6.94 14.38
N TYR A 23 -6.98 7.47 13.17
CA TYR A 23 -6.93 8.90 12.89
C TYR A 23 -7.49 9.17 11.49
N LYS A 24 -8.71 9.72 11.42
CA LYS A 24 -9.35 10.06 10.14
C LYS A 24 -8.79 11.37 9.61
N THR A 25 -8.22 11.32 8.41
CA THR A 25 -7.67 12.48 7.69
C THR A 25 -7.64 12.19 6.19
N ASN A 26 -7.59 13.25 5.38
CA ASN A 26 -7.28 13.18 3.94
C ASN A 26 -5.85 13.70 3.64
N ASP A 27 -5.05 14.03 4.66
CA ASP A 27 -3.69 14.54 4.47
C ASP A 27 -2.70 13.41 4.21
N VAL A 28 -2.97 12.23 4.79
CA VAL A 28 -2.12 11.04 4.67
C VAL A 28 -2.94 9.77 4.88
N GLU A 29 -2.58 8.71 4.16
CA GLU A 29 -3.01 7.35 4.47
C GLU A 29 -1.81 6.50 4.87
N VAL A 30 -1.98 5.62 5.86
CA VAL A 30 -0.94 4.68 6.32
C VAL A 30 -1.54 3.28 6.53
N ALA A 31 -0.88 2.28 5.97
CA ALA A 31 -1.18 0.86 6.19
C ALA A 31 0.07 0.03 6.49
N VAL A 32 -0.13 -1.07 7.22
CA VAL A 32 0.78 -2.22 7.23
C VAL A 32 0.07 -3.40 6.60
N LYS A 33 0.56 -3.86 5.45
CA LYS A 33 -0.07 -4.93 4.68
C LYS A 33 0.74 -6.22 4.81
N ASN A 34 0.07 -7.32 5.14
CA ASN A 34 0.64 -8.67 5.15
C ASN A 34 0.18 -9.41 3.91
N TYR A 35 1.11 -10.14 3.28
CA TYR A 35 0.86 -10.89 2.06
C TYR A 35 1.37 -12.33 2.18
N LYS A 36 0.69 -13.24 1.48
CA LYS A 36 1.16 -14.59 1.20
C LYS A 36 1.82 -14.65 -0.17
N ALA A 37 2.79 -15.56 -0.31
CA ALA A 37 3.42 -15.79 -1.61
C ALA A 37 2.35 -16.07 -2.68
N GLY A 38 2.41 -15.32 -3.79
CA GLY A 38 1.44 -15.38 -4.88
C GLY A 38 0.26 -14.40 -4.76
N ASP A 39 0.10 -13.69 -3.64
CA ASP A 39 -0.88 -12.60 -3.57
C ASP A 39 -0.58 -11.54 -4.64
N TYR A 40 -1.63 -11.07 -5.30
CA TYR A 40 -1.54 -10.20 -6.45
C TYR A 40 -2.52 -9.02 -6.34
N GLU A 41 -2.10 -7.82 -6.76
CA GLU A 41 -2.99 -6.70 -7.05
C GLU A 41 -2.87 -6.32 -8.54
N ASP A 42 -4.02 -6.21 -9.22
CA ASP A 42 -4.08 -5.82 -10.63
C ASP A 42 -3.39 -4.48 -10.88
N LYS A 43 -2.90 -4.31 -12.11
CA LYS A 43 -2.25 -3.07 -12.53
C LYS A 43 -3.14 -1.85 -12.32
N HIS A 44 -2.63 -0.90 -11.56
CA HIS A 44 -3.34 0.30 -11.17
C HIS A 44 -2.41 1.50 -11.05
N TYR A 45 -3.00 2.68 -11.03
CA TYR A 45 -2.32 3.95 -10.78
C TYR A 45 -3.15 4.86 -9.88
N HIS A 46 -2.47 5.87 -9.34
CA HIS A 46 -3.04 6.97 -8.59
C HIS A 46 -2.96 8.26 -9.39
N LYS A 47 -3.99 9.11 -9.40
CA LYS A 47 -3.96 10.39 -10.14
C LYS A 47 -3.46 11.55 -9.28
N ILE A 48 -3.57 11.43 -7.96
CA ILE A 48 -3.31 12.52 -7.02
C ILE A 48 -2.23 12.12 -6.03
N ALA A 49 -2.34 10.94 -5.42
CA ALA A 49 -1.44 10.53 -4.35
C ALA A 49 -0.10 10.02 -4.88
N THR A 50 0.99 10.48 -4.28
CA THR A 50 2.27 9.77 -4.32
C THR A 50 2.21 8.65 -3.28
N GLU A 51 2.54 7.42 -3.69
CA GLU A 51 2.63 6.26 -2.81
C GLU A 51 4.10 5.96 -2.45
N PHE A 52 4.35 5.70 -1.18
CA PHE A 52 5.63 5.23 -0.65
C PHE A 52 5.42 3.85 -0.04
N THR A 53 6.11 2.86 -0.58
CA THR A 53 6.01 1.47 -0.11
C THR A 53 7.38 1.01 0.39
N LEU A 54 7.48 0.75 1.69
CA LEU A 54 8.64 0.11 2.31
C LEU A 54 8.35 -1.38 2.43
N VAL A 55 9.22 -2.23 1.88
CA VAL A 55 9.19 -3.67 2.10
C VAL A 55 9.85 -3.97 3.45
N THR A 56 9.06 -4.31 4.46
CA THR A 56 9.58 -4.65 5.80
C THR A 56 9.93 -6.12 5.94
N LYS A 57 9.37 -6.99 5.09
CA LYS A 57 9.64 -8.42 5.07
C LYS A 57 9.44 -9.01 3.68
N GLY A 58 10.26 -10.01 3.32
CA GLY A 58 10.10 -10.82 2.13
C GLY A 58 10.55 -10.14 0.84
N LYS A 59 9.98 -10.61 -0.27
CA LYS A 59 10.23 -10.09 -1.62
C LYS A 59 8.92 -9.82 -2.35
N VAL A 60 8.87 -8.73 -3.08
CA VAL A 60 7.72 -8.29 -3.87
C VAL A 60 8.17 -7.87 -5.26
N LYS A 61 7.25 -7.82 -6.20
CA LYS A 61 7.49 -7.33 -7.56
C LYS A 61 6.51 -6.20 -7.87
N MET A 62 7.04 -5.08 -8.35
CA MET A 62 6.32 -3.89 -8.84
C MET A 62 7.12 -3.31 -10.03
N PHE A 63 6.47 -2.70 -11.03
CA PHE A 63 7.14 -2.14 -12.22
C PHE A 63 8.09 -3.12 -12.92
N ASP A 64 7.65 -4.37 -13.04
CA ASP A 64 8.47 -5.47 -13.55
C ASP A 64 9.81 -5.71 -12.83
N THR A 65 9.99 -5.13 -11.65
CA THR A 65 11.22 -5.14 -10.85
C THR A 65 10.96 -5.80 -9.49
N GLU A 66 11.88 -6.66 -9.05
CA GLU A 66 11.83 -7.26 -7.71
C GLU A 66 12.45 -6.34 -6.66
N PHE A 67 11.78 -6.23 -5.52
CA PHE A 67 12.21 -5.49 -4.34
C PHE A 67 12.24 -6.40 -3.12
N SER A 68 13.07 -6.07 -2.15
CA SER A 68 13.37 -6.88 -0.97
C SER A 68 13.38 -6.06 0.31
N GLU A 69 13.52 -6.73 1.45
CA GLU A 69 13.53 -6.10 2.77
C GLU A 69 14.46 -4.87 2.85
N GLY A 70 13.90 -3.73 3.23
CA GLY A 70 14.59 -2.46 3.34
C GLY A 70 14.47 -1.55 2.11
N ASP A 71 14.01 -2.07 0.98
CA ASP A 71 13.77 -1.25 -0.21
C ASP A 71 12.54 -0.35 -0.01
N ILE A 72 12.67 0.91 -0.47
CA ILE A 72 11.60 1.90 -0.47
C ILE A 72 11.30 2.27 -1.93
N ILE A 73 10.06 2.02 -2.34
CA ILE A 73 9.53 2.32 -3.66
C ILE A 73 8.72 3.60 -3.56
N VAL A 74 9.00 4.56 -4.45
CA VAL A 74 8.20 5.78 -4.63
C VAL A 74 7.45 5.66 -5.95
N VAL A 75 6.14 5.82 -5.89
CA VAL A 75 5.23 5.71 -7.03
C VAL A 75 4.55 7.06 -7.21
N GLU A 76 4.87 7.74 -8.31
CA GLU A 76 4.35 9.08 -8.57
C GLU A 76 2.94 9.03 -9.20
N PRO A 77 2.16 10.12 -9.10
CA PRO A 77 0.87 10.19 -9.76
C PRO A 77 0.97 9.91 -11.26
N GLY A 78 0.16 8.96 -11.74
CA GLY A 78 0.13 8.48 -13.12
C GLY A 78 0.98 7.23 -13.38
N ASP A 79 1.88 6.86 -12.47
CA ASP A 79 2.65 5.63 -12.58
C ASP A 79 1.75 4.41 -12.36
N ALA A 80 1.73 3.50 -13.33
CA ALA A 80 0.90 2.31 -13.30
C ALA A 80 1.73 1.05 -13.03
N THR A 81 1.42 0.35 -11.94
CA THR A 81 2.06 -0.91 -11.56
C THR A 81 1.05 -1.93 -11.08
N ASP A 82 1.33 -3.19 -11.33
CA ASP A 82 0.78 -4.29 -10.56
C ASP A 82 1.63 -4.56 -9.32
N PHE A 83 1.16 -5.47 -8.47
CA PHE A 83 1.89 -5.92 -7.30
C PHE A 83 1.82 -7.44 -7.23
N THR A 84 2.96 -8.09 -6.97
CA THR A 84 3.02 -9.52 -6.66
C THR A 84 3.88 -9.75 -5.43
N ALA A 85 3.38 -10.49 -4.44
CA ALA A 85 4.19 -11.02 -3.36
C ALA A 85 4.96 -12.26 -3.84
N ILE A 86 6.27 -12.16 -4.02
CA ILE A 86 7.12 -13.28 -4.48
C ILE A 86 7.30 -14.30 -3.36
N THR A 87 7.38 -13.83 -2.12
CA THR A 87 7.33 -14.64 -0.90
C THR A 87 6.21 -14.16 0.00
N ASP A 88 5.99 -14.83 1.14
CA ASP A 88 5.32 -14.17 2.26
C ASP A 88 6.05 -12.85 2.55
N ALA A 89 5.30 -11.76 2.57
CA ALA A 89 5.85 -10.41 2.59
C ALA A 89 5.04 -9.48 3.49
N GLN A 90 5.67 -8.39 3.91
CA GLN A 90 5.02 -7.32 4.64
C GLN A 90 5.50 -5.98 4.12
N ASN A 91 4.55 -5.07 3.91
CA ASN A 91 4.82 -3.72 3.45
C ASN A 91 4.25 -2.69 4.42
N VAL A 92 4.95 -1.57 4.59
CA VAL A 92 4.36 -0.31 5.06
C VAL A 92 4.04 0.52 3.83
N VAL A 93 2.80 0.99 3.73
CA VAL A 93 2.33 1.83 2.62
C VAL A 93 1.90 3.18 3.18
N VAL A 94 2.44 4.26 2.61
CA VAL A 94 2.07 5.64 2.93
C VAL A 94 1.61 6.34 1.65
N LYS A 95 0.51 7.09 1.71
CA LYS A 95 0.02 7.90 0.59
C LYS A 95 -0.15 9.34 1.00
N ILE A 96 0.35 10.25 0.18
CA ILE A 96 0.26 11.69 0.40
C ILE A 96 -0.17 12.39 -0.90
N PRO A 97 -1.28 13.14 -0.91
CA PRO A 97 -2.28 13.21 0.15
C PRO A 97 -3.07 11.88 0.29
N GLY A 98 -3.89 11.78 1.35
CA GLY A 98 -4.90 10.73 1.46
C GLY A 98 -6.09 11.00 0.53
N ALA A 99 -5.92 10.66 -0.75
CA ALA A 99 -6.89 10.96 -1.79
C ALA A 99 -7.97 9.87 -1.91
N ASN A 100 -9.19 10.20 -1.49
CA ASN A 100 -10.34 9.29 -1.59
C ASN A 100 -10.64 8.90 -3.05
N ASN A 101 -10.88 7.61 -3.28
CA ASN A 101 -11.24 7.05 -4.59
C ASN A 101 -10.21 7.32 -5.70
N ASP A 102 -8.94 7.47 -5.34
CA ASP A 102 -7.85 7.78 -6.27
C ASP A 102 -7.19 6.53 -6.89
N LYS A 103 -7.75 5.33 -6.72
CA LYS A 103 -7.22 4.10 -7.34
C LYS A 103 -7.94 3.81 -8.65
N TYR A 104 -7.20 3.75 -9.76
CA TYR A 104 -7.74 3.45 -11.08
C TYR A 104 -7.07 2.21 -11.66
N LEU A 105 -7.88 1.25 -12.12
CA LEU A 105 -7.39 0.10 -12.87
C LEU A 105 -7.02 0.53 -14.28
N THR A 106 -5.96 -0.04 -14.85
CA THR A 106 -5.66 0.10 -16.28
C THR A 106 -6.25 -1.08 -17.03
N GLU A 107 -6.98 -0.84 -18.12
CA GLU A 107 -7.32 -1.90 -19.07
C GLU A 107 -6.03 -2.42 -19.74
N GLY A 108 -5.92 -3.74 -19.86
CA GLY A 108 -4.83 -4.42 -20.56
C GLY A 108 -5.02 -4.42 -22.07
#